data_AF-A0A925XH50-F1
#
_entry.id   AF-A0A925XH50-F1
#
_cell.length_a   1.000
_cell.length_b   1.000
_cell.length_c   1.000
_cell.angle_alpha   90.00
_cell.angle_beta   90.00
_cell.angle_gamma   90.00
#
_symmetry.space_group_name_H-M   'P 1'
#
loop_
_entity.id
_entity.type
_entity.pdbx_description
1 polymer ?
#
loop_
_entity_poly.entity_id
_entity_poly.type
_entity_poly.pdbx_seq_one_letter_code
_entity_poly.pdbx_strand_id
1 'polypeptide(L)'
;MSIPTPQPLRQTSQSVDALLPCLRVDEFLCPARRLQSDHCSSLERKLTVTDLVTLNVSAAVRDRYSEASQTQVAALCCPVSYDPRFLDAIPREVIERDYGCGDPSKYVQPGDVVLDLGSGGGKICFIAAQVVGPTGRVIGIDCNDDMLSLARRSQPEVARRIGFDNVQFLKGQIQDLKLDLDRLEVRLREQPIASSSDWLHAHERSDELRRTSPLVSDESIDVVVSNCVLNLVRSEDRRQLFGEIHRVLKPGGRAVISDIVSSTDVPASLQNKSELWSGCLSGAFREDRFLAAFEAAGFGGLEILERQSEPWQVVEGIEFRSLTVRAHKLPLNCCADWDGSNATDVVYRGPWKSVQDDSGNTFARGQHITVCQSTADMLRQPPYANQMLFTSEAAACCEPSTSAGSFNPLPLATESNCCGPTGCC
;
A
#
# COMPACT_ATOMS: atom_id res chain seq x y z
N MET A 1 -32.05 -60.29 2.56
CA MET A 1 -32.37 -60.35 1.11
C MET A 1 -31.75 -59.15 0.43
N SER A 2 -31.09 -59.44 -0.68
CA SER A 2 -30.03 -58.71 -1.37
C SER A 2 -30.32 -57.29 -1.86
N ILE A 3 -29.27 -56.48 -1.77
CA ILE A 3 -28.96 -55.30 -2.60
C ILE A 3 -28.92 -55.73 -4.09
N PRO A 4 -29.13 -54.80 -5.04
CA PRO A 4 -28.24 -54.78 -6.20
C PRO A 4 -27.64 -53.39 -6.47
N THR A 5 -26.31 -53.36 -6.44
CA THR A 5 -25.41 -52.36 -7.04
C THR A 5 -25.20 -52.69 -8.54
N PRO A 6 -24.59 -51.78 -9.32
CA PRO A 6 -24.82 -51.58 -10.76
C PRO A 6 -23.78 -52.31 -11.64
N GLN A 7 -24.01 -52.39 -12.96
CA GLN A 7 -22.99 -52.46 -14.03
C GLN A 7 -23.61 -52.64 -15.46
N PRO A 8 -22.84 -52.64 -16.60
CA PRO A 8 -22.42 -51.46 -17.39
C PRO A 8 -22.72 -51.65 -18.91
N LEU A 9 -22.28 -50.74 -19.80
CA LEU A 9 -21.56 -51.04 -21.08
C LEU A 9 -21.62 -49.92 -22.16
N ARG A 10 -20.42 -49.38 -22.44
CA ARG A 10 -19.71 -49.12 -23.73
C ARG A 10 -20.38 -48.44 -24.95
N GLN A 11 -19.77 -47.29 -25.30
CA GLN A 11 -19.19 -46.84 -26.60
C GLN A 11 -19.88 -47.17 -27.94
N THR A 12 -20.10 -46.13 -28.78
CA THR A 12 -19.34 -45.88 -30.04
C THR A 12 -19.63 -44.49 -30.66
N SER A 13 -18.54 -43.74 -30.93
CA SER A 13 -18.19 -42.86 -32.09
C SER A 13 -19.22 -41.96 -32.82
N GLN A 14 -18.97 -40.65 -32.91
CA GLN A 14 -18.35 -39.96 -34.07
C GLN A 14 -18.35 -38.41 -33.94
N SER A 15 -17.16 -37.85 -34.19
CA SER A 15 -16.74 -36.51 -34.65
C SER A 15 -17.72 -35.32 -34.75
N VAL A 16 -17.34 -34.17 -34.18
CA VAL A 16 -17.56 -32.84 -34.76
C VAL A 16 -16.32 -31.96 -34.53
N ASP A 17 -15.94 -31.26 -35.59
CA ASP A 17 -14.69 -30.55 -35.85
C ASP A 17 -14.34 -29.41 -34.88
N ALA A 18 -13.03 -29.30 -34.64
CA ALA A 18 -12.34 -28.15 -34.11
C ALA A 18 -11.90 -27.23 -35.26
N LEU A 19 -11.81 -25.91 -35.04
CA LEU A 19 -10.78 -25.02 -35.58
C LEU A 19 -10.88 -23.61 -34.97
N LEU A 20 -9.98 -23.31 -34.03
CA LEU A 20 -9.43 -21.98 -33.78
C LEU A 20 -8.15 -21.84 -34.64
N PRO A 21 -7.71 -20.61 -35.00
CA PRO A 21 -6.49 -20.15 -34.33
C PRO A 21 -6.33 -18.63 -34.10
N CYS A 22 -5.64 -18.33 -33.00
CA CYS A 22 -4.58 -17.35 -32.73
C CYS A 22 -4.38 -16.11 -33.63
N LEU A 23 -4.27 -14.93 -32.99
CA LEU A 23 -3.59 -13.74 -33.55
C LEU A 23 -2.75 -13.02 -32.47
N ARG A 24 -1.43 -13.14 -32.59
CA ARG A 24 -0.42 -12.04 -32.50
C ARG A 24 0.16 -11.95 -33.94
N VAL A 25 0.74 -10.87 -34.47
CA VAL A 25 1.75 -9.91 -34.01
C VAL A 25 1.72 -8.73 -35.01
N ASP A 26 1.97 -7.51 -34.53
CA ASP A 26 2.50 -6.26 -35.12
C ASP A 26 2.42 -5.91 -36.64
N GLU A 27 2.54 -4.58 -36.82
CA GLU A 27 3.23 -3.87 -37.92
C GLU A 27 2.43 -3.11 -39.00
N PHE A 28 2.65 -1.79 -38.93
CA PHE A 28 2.94 -0.86 -40.02
C PHE A 28 1.84 -0.35 -40.98
N LEU A 29 1.73 0.99 -40.92
CA LEU A 29 1.67 1.95 -42.03
C LEU A 29 0.39 2.07 -42.87
N CYS A 30 -0.20 3.26 -42.71
CA CYS A 30 -1.04 4.00 -43.66
C CYS A 30 -0.61 3.83 -45.13
N PRO A 31 -1.58 3.82 -46.07
CA PRO A 31 -1.64 4.97 -46.96
C PRO A 31 -3.06 5.46 -47.24
N ALA A 32 -3.17 6.79 -47.31
CA ALA A 32 -4.34 7.57 -47.66
C ALA A 32 -4.98 7.15 -49.00
N ARG A 33 -6.31 7.08 -49.03
CA ARG A 33 -7.10 7.33 -50.25
C ARG A 33 -8.31 8.22 -49.93
N ARG A 34 -8.35 9.34 -50.66
CA ARG A 34 -9.47 10.27 -50.79
C ARG A 34 -10.73 9.52 -51.20
N LEU A 35 -11.83 9.76 -50.49
CA LEU A 35 -13.16 9.74 -51.08
C LEU A 35 -13.92 10.98 -50.60
N GLN A 36 -14.65 11.54 -51.56
CA GLN A 36 -15.16 12.89 -51.62
C GLN A 36 -16.33 13.15 -50.69
N SER A 37 -16.51 14.44 -50.44
CA SER A 37 -17.69 15.11 -49.92
C SER A 37 -19.01 14.45 -50.32
N ASP A 38 -19.86 14.19 -49.34
CA ASP A 38 -21.09 14.98 -49.16
C ASP A 38 -21.79 14.54 -47.86
N HIS A 39 -22.42 15.51 -47.19
CA HIS A 39 -23.19 15.40 -45.94
C HIS A 39 -22.38 15.45 -44.63
N CYS A 40 -21.82 16.63 -44.35
CA CYS A 40 -21.58 17.07 -42.98
C CYS A 40 -22.45 18.30 -42.70
N SER A 41 -23.65 18.10 -42.16
CA SER A 41 -24.39 19.14 -41.46
C SER A 41 -25.10 18.55 -40.26
N SER A 42 -24.96 19.26 -39.13
CA SER A 42 -25.59 19.02 -37.83
C SER A 42 -25.09 17.80 -37.04
N LEU A 43 -24.01 18.01 -36.27
CA LEU A 43 -23.94 17.76 -34.81
C LEU A 43 -22.52 18.07 -34.29
N GLU A 44 -22.00 19.26 -34.58
CA GLU A 44 -20.85 19.79 -33.84
C GLU A 44 -21.35 20.34 -32.51
N ARG A 45 -21.36 19.47 -31.49
CA ARG A 45 -21.45 19.92 -30.10
C ARG A 45 -20.16 20.71 -29.84
N LYS A 46 -20.23 22.04 -29.89
CA LYS A 46 -19.16 22.93 -29.43
C LYS A 46 -18.88 22.59 -27.96
N LEU A 47 -17.84 21.79 -27.71
CA LEU A 47 -17.23 21.67 -26.40
C LEU A 47 -16.77 23.07 -26.01
N THR A 48 -17.45 23.65 -25.03
CA THR A 48 -17.06 24.96 -24.49
C THR A 48 -15.90 24.73 -23.54
N VAL A 49 -15.02 25.71 -23.35
CA VAL A 49 -13.90 25.65 -22.38
C VAL A 49 -14.39 25.36 -20.95
N THR A 50 -15.68 25.54 -20.68
CA THR A 50 -16.39 25.13 -19.47
C THR A 50 -16.48 23.60 -19.24
N ASP A 51 -16.35 22.79 -20.29
CA ASP A 51 -16.48 21.31 -20.21
C ASP A 51 -15.17 20.60 -19.77
N LEU A 52 -14.08 21.34 -19.57
CA LEU A 52 -12.77 20.83 -19.14
C LEU A 52 -12.28 21.45 -17.84
N VAL A 53 -13.18 21.87 -16.95
CA VAL A 53 -12.80 22.11 -15.55
C VAL A 53 -12.61 20.74 -14.91
N THR A 54 -11.41 20.20 -15.04
CA THR A 54 -10.96 19.09 -14.19
C THR A 54 -11.03 19.64 -12.77
N LEU A 55 -11.98 19.17 -11.95
CA LEU A 55 -12.10 19.59 -10.57
C LEU A 55 -10.73 19.46 -9.91
N ASN A 56 -10.26 20.53 -9.27
CA ASN A 56 -9.06 20.45 -8.44
C ASN A 56 -9.42 19.76 -7.13
N VAL A 57 -9.56 18.43 -7.21
CA VAL A 57 -9.94 17.52 -6.13
C VAL A 57 -9.12 17.79 -4.87
N SER A 58 -7.82 17.97 -5.01
CA SER A 58 -6.90 18.20 -3.89
C SER A 58 -7.17 19.50 -3.15
N ALA A 59 -7.62 20.56 -3.85
CA ALA A 59 -8.01 21.81 -3.21
C ALA A 59 -9.35 21.64 -2.47
N ALA A 60 -10.34 20.99 -3.09
CA ALA A 60 -11.64 20.74 -2.46
C ALA A 60 -11.54 19.89 -1.18
N VAL A 61 -10.67 18.88 -1.18
CA VAL A 61 -10.34 18.10 0.03
C VAL A 61 -9.71 19.01 1.07
N ARG A 62 -8.66 19.75 0.73
CA ARG A 62 -7.96 20.63 1.67
C ARG A 62 -8.90 21.62 2.36
N ASP A 63 -9.70 22.34 1.58
CA ASP A 63 -10.58 23.39 2.10
C ASP A 63 -11.61 22.81 3.07
N ARG A 64 -12.23 21.67 2.71
CA ARG A 64 -13.21 21.00 3.59
C ARG A 64 -12.58 20.52 4.88
N TYR A 65 -11.41 19.90 4.83
CA TYR A 65 -10.75 19.39 6.04
C TYR A 65 -10.20 20.54 6.91
N SER A 66 -9.81 21.67 6.33
CA SER A 66 -9.52 22.90 7.09
C SER A 66 -10.74 23.41 7.84
N GLU A 67 -11.92 23.44 7.22
CA GLU A 67 -13.17 23.77 7.92
C GLU A 67 -13.50 22.74 9.02
N ALA A 68 -13.35 21.46 8.71
CA ALA A 68 -13.60 20.35 9.62
C ALA A 68 -12.62 20.31 10.82
N SER A 69 -11.44 20.95 10.68
CA SER A 69 -10.49 21.15 11.76
C SER A 69 -10.95 22.20 12.78
N GLN A 70 -11.95 23.02 12.43
CA GLN A 70 -12.50 24.07 13.29
C GLN A 70 -13.85 23.63 13.88
N THR A 71 -14.70 23.01 13.06
CA THR A 71 -16.08 22.63 13.41
C THR A 71 -16.36 21.17 13.03
N GLN A 72 -17.11 20.44 13.84
CA GLN A 72 -17.48 19.05 13.56
C GLN A 72 -18.38 18.94 12.32
N VAL A 73 -18.00 18.09 11.36
CA VAL A 73 -18.79 17.81 10.14
C VAL A 73 -19.39 16.39 10.20
N ALA A 74 -20.64 16.28 10.64
CA ALA A 74 -21.33 14.99 10.85
C ALA A 74 -21.39 14.08 9.61
N ALA A 75 -21.37 14.65 8.39
CA ALA A 75 -21.45 13.88 7.15
C ALA A 75 -20.18 13.04 6.84
N LEU A 76 -19.08 13.27 7.55
CA LEU A 76 -17.81 12.53 7.39
C LEU A 76 -17.66 11.38 8.40
N CYS A 77 -18.57 11.26 9.37
CA CYS A 77 -18.44 10.31 10.47
C CYS A 77 -19.18 9.01 10.18
N CYS A 78 -18.44 7.92 9.99
CA CYS A 78 -18.96 6.59 10.23
C CYS A 78 -18.91 6.30 11.74
N PRO A 79 -19.89 5.61 12.32
CA PRO A 79 -19.84 5.24 13.73
C PRO A 79 -18.73 4.21 13.97
N VAL A 80 -17.64 4.63 14.60
CA VAL A 80 -16.52 3.78 15.03
C VAL A 80 -16.40 3.83 16.55
N SER A 81 -16.36 2.65 17.19
CA SER A 81 -16.09 2.54 18.62
C SER A 81 -14.62 2.28 18.86
N TYR A 82 -13.98 3.21 19.56
CA TYR A 82 -12.61 3.07 20.09
C TYR A 82 -12.65 2.53 21.51
N ASP A 83 -11.55 1.92 21.97
CA ASP A 83 -11.41 1.55 23.38
C ASP A 83 -11.36 2.82 24.25
N PRO A 84 -12.31 3.02 25.18
CA PRO A 84 -12.39 4.24 25.98
C PRO A 84 -11.11 4.53 26.77
N ARG A 85 -10.35 3.49 27.15
CA ARG A 85 -9.12 3.64 27.94
C ARG A 85 -8.08 4.52 27.25
N PHE A 86 -8.01 4.47 25.92
CA PHE A 86 -7.04 5.27 25.17
C PHE A 86 -7.53 6.70 24.90
N LEU A 87 -8.81 6.99 25.10
CA LEU A 87 -9.38 8.30 24.86
C LEU A 87 -9.16 9.26 26.03
N ASP A 88 -9.01 8.76 27.26
CA ASP A 88 -8.85 9.58 28.47
C ASP A 88 -7.61 10.50 28.40
N ALA A 89 -6.55 10.04 27.75
CA ALA A 89 -5.32 10.81 27.57
C ALA A 89 -5.42 11.86 26.45
N ILE A 90 -6.46 11.83 25.62
CA ILE A 90 -6.56 12.64 24.40
C ILE A 90 -7.45 13.87 24.67
N PRO A 91 -7.04 15.08 24.26
CA PRO A 91 -7.89 16.26 24.33
C PRO A 91 -9.20 16.05 23.57
N ARG A 92 -10.31 16.48 24.17
CA ARG A 92 -11.65 16.33 23.60
C ARG A 92 -11.77 16.92 22.19
N GLU A 93 -11.11 18.05 21.95
CA GLU A 93 -11.04 18.71 20.64
C GLU A 93 -10.46 17.80 19.55
N VAL A 94 -9.47 16.95 19.86
CA VAL A 94 -8.90 15.98 18.93
C VAL A 94 -9.87 14.82 18.68
N ILE A 95 -10.57 14.35 19.73
CA ILE A 95 -11.54 13.26 19.63
C ILE A 95 -12.74 13.65 18.76
N GLU A 96 -13.23 14.88 18.92
CA GLU A 96 -14.40 15.41 18.21
C GLU A 96 -14.12 15.79 16.76
N ARG A 97 -12.84 16.01 16.40
CA ARG A 97 -12.37 16.39 15.05
C ARG A 97 -11.70 15.25 14.31
N ASP A 98 -12.08 14.02 14.65
CA ASP A 98 -11.61 12.80 14.00
C ASP A 98 -12.67 12.29 13.02
N TYR A 99 -12.24 12.07 11.78
CA TYR A 99 -13.10 11.68 10.67
C TYR A 99 -12.56 10.37 10.10
N GLY A 100 -13.32 9.30 10.27
CA GLY A 100 -12.85 7.95 9.95
C GLY A 100 -13.96 6.92 9.89
N CYS A 101 -13.62 5.74 9.37
CA CYS A 101 -14.54 4.63 9.11
C CYS A 101 -14.16 3.30 9.75
N GLY A 102 -12.99 3.22 10.37
CA GLY A 102 -12.57 2.09 11.19
C GLY A 102 -11.59 2.49 12.29
N ASP A 103 -11.11 1.49 13.03
CA ASP A 103 -10.08 1.66 14.05
C ASP A 103 -8.90 0.71 13.75
N PRO A 104 -7.98 1.11 12.85
CA PRO A 104 -6.81 0.30 12.52
C PRO A 104 -5.81 0.18 13.69
N SER A 105 -5.94 1.02 14.73
CA SER A 105 -5.04 1.02 15.88
C SER A 105 -5.13 -0.28 16.71
N LYS A 106 -6.24 -1.02 16.63
CA LYS A 106 -6.42 -2.33 17.26
C LYS A 106 -5.39 -3.38 16.83
N TYR A 107 -4.78 -3.18 15.67
CA TYR A 107 -3.82 -4.10 15.07
C TYR A 107 -2.37 -3.64 15.24
N VAL A 108 -2.14 -2.57 16.00
CA VAL A 108 -0.83 -2.11 16.46
C VAL A 108 -0.38 -2.97 17.64
N GLN A 109 0.93 -3.23 17.74
CA GLN A 109 1.54 -4.06 18.77
C GLN A 109 2.51 -3.25 19.64
N PRO A 110 2.75 -3.68 20.90
CA PRO A 110 3.78 -3.09 21.75
C PRO A 110 5.15 -3.07 21.05
N GLY A 111 5.85 -1.93 21.11
CA GLY A 111 7.17 -1.74 20.51
C GLY A 111 7.20 -1.43 19.02
N ASP A 112 6.06 -1.43 18.31
CA ASP A 112 6.02 -1.08 16.88
C ASP A 112 6.54 0.35 16.64
N VAL A 113 7.21 0.54 15.50
CA VAL A 113 7.30 1.84 14.81
C VAL A 113 6.11 1.96 13.87
N VAL A 114 5.16 2.83 14.21
CA VAL A 114 3.89 3.04 13.51
C VAL A 114 4.00 4.25 12.60
N LEU A 115 3.49 4.14 11.37
CA LEU A 115 3.23 5.27 10.47
C LEU A 115 1.73 5.42 10.23
N ASP A 116 1.15 6.56 10.58
CA ASP A 116 -0.25 6.90 10.33
C ASP A 116 -0.35 7.84 9.12
N LEU A 117 -1.01 7.38 8.06
CA LEU A 117 -1.22 8.15 6.83
C LEU A 117 -2.52 8.92 6.89
N GLY A 118 -2.43 10.25 6.77
CA GLY A 118 -3.56 11.17 6.92
C GLY A 118 -3.96 11.33 8.37
N SER A 119 -2.97 11.61 9.23
CA SER A 119 -3.13 11.57 10.70
C SER A 119 -4.10 12.62 11.26
N GLY A 120 -4.47 13.64 10.48
CA GLY A 120 -5.42 14.67 10.89
C GLY A 120 -5.02 15.36 12.20
N GLY A 121 -5.96 15.47 13.13
CA GLY A 121 -5.71 15.98 14.49
C GLY A 121 -4.90 15.03 15.39
N GLY A 122 -4.55 13.83 14.91
CA GLY A 122 -3.64 12.91 15.57
C GLY A 122 -4.29 11.87 16.49
N LYS A 123 -5.61 11.66 16.45
CA LYS A 123 -6.29 10.74 17.36
C LYS A 123 -5.75 9.31 17.25
N ILE A 124 -5.64 8.75 16.04
CA ILE A 124 -5.06 7.41 15.82
C ILE A 124 -3.61 7.37 16.30
N CYS A 125 -2.81 8.41 16.00
CA CYS A 125 -1.45 8.52 16.53
C CYS A 125 -1.39 8.45 18.06
N PHE A 126 -2.26 9.17 18.76
CA PHE A 126 -2.28 9.21 20.23
C PHE A 126 -2.81 7.91 20.86
N ILE A 127 -3.73 7.21 20.20
CA ILE A 127 -4.13 5.86 20.60
C ILE A 127 -2.95 4.90 20.40
N ALA A 128 -2.35 4.89 19.21
CA ALA A 128 -1.21 4.04 18.90
C ALA A 128 -0.02 4.28 19.84
N ALA A 129 0.23 5.54 20.24
CA ALA A 129 1.29 5.92 21.17
C ALA A 129 1.22 5.16 22.49
N GLN A 130 -0.01 4.97 23.00
CA GLN A 130 -0.29 4.24 24.23
C GLN A 130 -0.15 2.72 24.03
N VAL A 131 -0.58 2.20 22.87
CA VAL A 131 -0.48 0.77 22.52
C VAL A 131 0.96 0.32 22.36
N VAL A 132 1.79 1.11 21.63
CA VAL A 132 3.19 0.76 21.39
C VAL A 132 4.07 0.93 22.64
N GLY A 133 3.64 1.79 23.57
CA GLY A 133 4.38 2.07 24.81
C GLY A 133 5.67 2.89 24.60
N PRO A 134 6.45 3.10 25.67
CA PRO A 134 7.58 4.05 25.67
C PRO A 134 8.76 3.61 24.79
N THR A 135 8.84 2.33 24.40
CA THR A 135 9.89 1.81 23.52
C THR A 135 9.50 1.82 22.05
N GLY A 136 8.20 1.95 21.74
CA GLY A 136 7.71 2.10 20.38
C GLY A 136 7.70 3.56 19.94
N ARG A 137 7.33 3.80 18.69
CA ARG A 137 7.30 5.14 18.09
C ARG A 137 6.12 5.28 17.16
N VAL A 138 5.55 6.48 17.09
CA VAL A 138 4.45 6.79 16.17
C VAL A 138 4.78 8.02 15.33
N ILE A 139 4.58 7.92 14.03
CA ILE A 139 4.80 9.01 13.07
C ILE A 139 3.47 9.26 12.36
N GLY A 140 2.90 10.47 12.51
CA GLY A 140 1.73 10.90 11.77
C GLY A 140 2.12 11.78 10.58
N ILE A 141 1.62 11.44 9.38
CA ILE A 141 1.77 12.25 8.17
C ILE A 141 0.45 12.91 7.82
N ASP A 142 0.47 14.22 7.60
CA ASP A 142 -0.66 14.94 7.02
C ASP A 142 -0.15 16.11 6.16
N CYS A 143 -0.99 16.61 5.24
CA CYS A 143 -0.67 17.75 4.39
C CYS A 143 -1.46 19.02 4.75
N ASN A 144 -2.49 18.90 5.60
CA ASN A 144 -3.30 20.01 6.06
C ASN A 144 -2.64 20.71 7.27
N ASP A 145 -2.32 21.99 7.10
CA ASP A 145 -1.63 22.79 8.12
C ASP A 145 -2.46 22.98 9.41
N ASP A 146 -3.78 23.12 9.31
CA ASP A 146 -4.64 23.33 10.47
C ASP A 146 -4.74 22.07 11.34
N MET A 147 -4.87 20.90 10.69
CA MET A 147 -4.89 19.59 11.33
C MET A 147 -3.55 19.27 12.00
N LEU A 148 -2.43 19.45 11.29
CA LEU A 148 -1.10 19.29 11.88
C LEU A 148 -0.88 20.24 13.05
N SER A 149 -1.38 21.48 12.96
CA SER A 149 -1.26 22.44 14.05
C SER A 149 -2.06 21.99 15.28
N LEU A 150 -3.26 21.43 15.10
CA LEU A 150 -4.03 20.83 16.19
C LEU A 150 -3.29 19.64 16.83
N ALA A 151 -2.76 18.73 16.02
CA ALA A 151 -2.02 17.57 16.47
C ALA A 151 -0.76 17.95 17.27
N ARG A 152 0.08 18.84 16.71
CA ARG A 152 1.32 19.32 17.33
C ARG A 152 1.07 20.09 18.63
N ARG A 153 -0.02 20.86 18.73
CA ARG A 153 -0.40 21.55 19.99
C ARG A 153 -0.90 20.59 21.06
N SER A 154 -1.54 19.49 20.66
CA SER A 154 -2.12 18.49 21.58
C SER A 154 -1.08 17.51 22.11
N GLN A 155 -0.02 17.24 21.34
CA GLN A 155 1.02 16.26 21.67
C GLN A 155 1.63 16.44 23.07
N PRO A 156 2.09 17.64 23.51
CA PRO A 156 2.69 17.80 24.84
C PRO A 156 1.72 17.50 25.99
N GLU A 157 0.43 17.73 25.79
CA GLU A 157 -0.59 17.38 26.77
C GLU A 157 -0.80 15.87 26.86
N VAL A 158 -0.91 15.19 25.73
CA VAL A 158 -1.02 13.73 25.67
C VAL A 158 0.22 13.09 26.31
N ALA A 159 1.43 13.54 25.91
CA ALA A 159 2.69 13.03 26.44
C ALA A 159 2.76 13.13 27.98
N ARG A 160 2.28 14.25 28.56
CA ARG A 160 2.21 14.44 30.01
C ARG A 160 1.21 13.49 30.68
N ARG A 161 0.07 13.24 30.04
CA ARG A 161 -0.98 12.35 30.56
C ARG A 161 -0.57 10.87 30.51
N ILE A 162 0.16 10.45 29.46
CA ILE A 162 0.63 9.07 29.29
C ILE A 162 2.00 8.79 29.95
N GLY A 163 2.79 9.84 30.21
CA GLY A 163 4.06 9.76 30.93
C GLY A 163 5.31 9.62 30.05
N PHE A 164 5.18 9.69 28.73
CA PHE A 164 6.28 9.64 27.76
C PHE A 164 5.88 10.33 26.45
N ASP A 165 6.87 10.75 25.65
CA ASP A 165 6.65 11.33 24.34
C ASP A 165 7.31 10.47 23.26
N ASN A 166 6.49 9.82 22.44
CA ASN A 166 6.93 8.91 21.38
C ASN A 166 6.21 9.18 20.05
N VAL A 167 5.57 10.34 19.91
CA VAL A 167 4.82 10.73 18.70
C VAL A 167 5.59 11.80 17.94
N GLN A 168 5.51 11.78 16.61
CA GLN A 168 6.01 12.86 15.76
C GLN A 168 5.05 13.12 14.61
N PHE A 169 4.70 14.40 14.38
CA PHE A 169 3.84 14.80 13.26
C PHE A 169 4.65 15.52 12.18
N LEU A 170 4.60 14.99 10.95
CA LEU A 170 5.37 15.47 9.81
C LEU A 170 4.45 15.97 8.70
N LYS A 171 4.85 17.06 8.03
CA LYS A 171 4.11 17.60 6.88
C LYS A 171 4.54 16.89 5.60
N GLY A 172 3.62 16.19 4.96
CA GLY A 172 3.90 15.38 3.78
C GLY A 172 2.65 14.98 3.02
N GLN A 173 2.83 14.58 1.76
CA GLN A 173 1.77 13.93 0.98
C GLN A 173 1.87 12.42 1.17
N ILE A 174 0.76 11.73 1.44
CA ILE A 174 0.79 10.29 1.72
C ILE A 174 1.23 9.45 0.52
N GLN A 175 1.08 9.96 -0.70
CA GLN A 175 1.58 9.35 -1.93
C GLN A 175 3.07 9.63 -2.22
N ASP A 176 3.71 10.55 -1.48
CA ASP A 176 5.14 10.89 -1.63
C ASP A 176 5.78 11.04 -0.25
N LEU A 177 6.10 9.90 0.37
CA LEU A 177 6.74 9.84 1.68
C LEU A 177 8.25 10.09 1.61
N LYS A 178 8.76 10.57 0.47
CA LYS A 178 10.14 11.01 0.31
C LYS A 178 10.26 12.52 0.45
N LEU A 179 9.32 13.30 -0.10
CA LEU A 179 9.43 14.76 -0.05
C LEU A 179 8.97 15.31 1.31
N ASP A 180 9.92 15.84 2.08
CA ASP A 180 9.65 16.61 3.30
C ASP A 180 9.18 18.03 2.94
N LEU A 181 7.89 18.29 3.18
CA LEU A 181 7.27 19.58 2.82
C LEU A 181 7.68 20.71 3.76
N ASP A 182 7.98 20.43 5.03
CA ASP A 182 8.48 21.45 5.96
C ASP A 182 9.88 21.92 5.51
N ARG A 183 10.74 20.98 5.07
CA ARG A 183 12.06 21.33 4.51
C ARG A 183 11.98 22.03 3.15
N LEU A 184 11.06 21.61 2.29
CA LEU A 184 10.83 22.29 1.02
C LEU A 184 10.35 23.74 1.27
N GLU A 185 9.47 23.95 2.25
CA GLU A 185 8.96 25.26 2.60
C GLU A 185 10.08 26.22 3.07
N VAL A 186 11.03 25.74 3.87
CA VAL A 186 12.23 26.52 4.23
C VAL A 186 12.99 26.97 2.99
N ARG A 187 13.19 26.07 2.01
CA ARG A 187 13.90 26.40 0.76
C ARG A 187 13.14 27.40 -0.11
N LEU A 188 11.82 27.26 -0.20
CA LEU A 188 10.98 28.19 -0.96
C LEU A 188 10.94 29.59 -0.35
N ARG A 189 11.13 29.74 0.96
CA ARG A 189 11.29 31.05 1.61
C ARG A 189 12.64 31.69 1.31
N GLU A 190 13.70 30.89 1.21
CA GLU A 190 15.05 31.35 0.84
C GLU A 190 15.13 31.76 -0.64
N GLN A 191 14.45 31.03 -1.52
CA GLN A 191 14.41 31.26 -2.98
C GLN A 191 12.98 31.15 -3.50
N PRO A 192 12.20 32.26 -3.49
CA PRO A 192 10.85 32.28 -4.01
C PRO A 192 10.79 32.02 -5.52
N ILE A 193 9.75 31.31 -5.96
CA ILE A 193 9.52 31.04 -7.39
C ILE A 193 8.87 32.26 -8.04
N ALA A 194 9.61 32.98 -8.89
CA ALA A 194 9.10 34.14 -9.64
C ALA A 194 9.19 33.95 -11.17
N SER A 195 9.90 32.91 -11.62
CA SER A 195 10.12 32.60 -13.03
C SER A 195 10.05 31.09 -13.29
N SER A 196 9.99 30.71 -14.57
CA SER A 196 10.07 29.29 -14.98
C SER A 196 11.42 28.65 -14.61
N SER A 197 12.50 29.43 -14.58
CA SER A 197 13.82 28.95 -14.15
C SER A 197 13.83 28.65 -12.64
N ASP A 198 13.23 29.51 -11.83
CA ASP A 198 13.11 29.26 -10.38
C ASP A 198 12.24 28.02 -10.12
N TRP A 199 11.19 27.83 -10.91
CA TRP A 199 10.35 26.63 -10.83
C TRP A 199 11.13 25.36 -11.15
N LEU A 200 11.97 25.37 -12.20
CA LEU A 200 12.85 24.24 -12.52
C LEU A 200 13.83 23.94 -11.38
N HIS A 201 14.46 24.97 -10.81
CA HIS A 201 15.36 24.81 -9.66
C HIS A 201 14.64 24.28 -8.42
N ALA A 202 13.42 24.73 -8.14
CA ALA A 202 12.62 24.18 -7.04
C ALA A 202 12.25 22.71 -7.27
N HIS A 203 12.01 22.30 -8.52
CA HIS A 203 11.77 20.91 -8.87
C HIS A 203 13.01 20.04 -8.66
N GLU A 204 14.18 20.46 -9.19
CA GLU A 204 15.47 19.79 -8.98
C GLU A 204 15.79 19.65 -7.49
N ARG A 205 15.52 20.70 -6.70
CA ARG A 205 15.74 20.69 -5.25
C ARG A 205 14.81 19.72 -4.54
N SER A 206 13.56 19.61 -4.98
CA SER A 206 12.60 18.64 -4.44
C SER A 206 13.08 17.21 -4.69
N ASP A 207 13.59 16.92 -5.88
CA ASP A 207 14.15 15.61 -6.22
C ASP A 207 15.42 15.29 -5.44
N GLU A 208 16.27 16.29 -5.21
CA GLU A 208 17.43 16.16 -4.34
C GLU A 208 17.02 15.82 -2.90
N LEU A 209 16.01 16.50 -2.35
CA LEU A 209 15.48 16.20 -1.02
C LEU A 209 14.95 14.77 -0.93
N ARG A 210 14.14 14.33 -1.91
CA ARG A 210 13.63 12.95 -1.97
C ARG A 210 14.74 11.90 -1.93
N ARG A 211 15.87 12.17 -2.58
CA ARG A 211 17.01 11.24 -2.68
C ARG A 211 17.93 11.28 -1.47
N THR A 212 18.20 12.47 -0.93
CA THR A 212 19.24 12.68 0.08
C THR A 212 18.70 12.72 1.51
N SER A 213 17.41 12.97 1.67
CA SER A 213 16.77 13.09 2.98
C SER A 213 15.27 12.81 2.87
N PRO A 214 14.88 11.55 2.63
CA PRO A 214 13.48 11.20 2.53
C PRO A 214 12.74 11.50 3.85
N LEU A 215 11.51 12.01 3.76
CA LEU A 215 10.64 12.27 4.91
C LEU A 215 10.47 11.03 5.79
N VAL A 216 10.24 9.87 5.16
CA VAL A 216 10.24 8.55 5.80
C VAL A 216 11.22 7.64 5.06
N SER A 217 12.16 7.07 5.82
CA SER A 217 13.19 6.19 5.29
C SER A 217 12.63 4.85 4.83
N ASP A 218 13.28 4.25 3.84
CA ASP A 218 13.01 2.88 3.39
C ASP A 218 13.12 1.92 4.59
N GLU A 219 12.24 0.92 4.65
CA GLU A 219 12.32 -0.18 5.62
C GLU A 219 12.50 0.27 7.08
N SER A 220 11.80 1.33 7.47
CA SER A 220 11.91 1.93 8.80
C SER A 220 10.67 1.71 9.68
N ILE A 221 9.56 1.26 9.09
CA ILE A 221 8.25 1.15 9.73
C ILE A 221 7.86 -0.31 9.94
N ASP A 222 7.34 -0.65 11.12
CA ASP A 222 6.82 -1.99 11.43
C ASP A 222 5.36 -2.14 10.99
N VAL A 223 4.55 -1.09 11.20
CA VAL A 223 3.15 -1.05 10.78
C VAL A 223 2.74 0.29 10.20
N VAL A 224 2.13 0.27 9.00
CA VAL A 224 1.45 1.44 8.43
C VAL A 224 -0.04 1.32 8.73
N VAL A 225 -0.62 2.34 9.34
CA VAL A 225 -2.06 2.46 9.57
C VAL A 225 -2.62 3.61 8.76
N SER A 226 -3.90 3.52 8.41
CA SER A 226 -4.63 4.63 7.81
C SER A 226 -6.13 4.42 7.96
N ASN A 227 -6.85 5.52 8.11
CA ASN A 227 -8.30 5.52 8.27
C ASN A 227 -8.95 6.50 7.29
N CYS A 228 -9.57 5.97 6.25
CA CYS A 228 -10.46 6.70 5.35
C CYS A 228 -9.81 7.84 4.51
N VAL A 229 -8.50 7.77 4.23
CA VAL A 229 -7.82 8.82 3.44
C VAL A 229 -7.24 8.37 2.09
N LEU A 230 -7.09 7.06 1.83
CA LEU A 230 -6.50 6.61 0.56
C LEU A 230 -7.41 6.96 -0.62
N ASN A 231 -8.74 6.91 -0.41
CA ASN A 231 -9.73 7.31 -1.39
C ASN A 231 -9.65 8.79 -1.81
N LEU A 232 -8.99 9.65 -1.01
CA LEU A 232 -8.81 11.06 -1.33
C LEU A 232 -7.65 11.30 -2.30
N VAL A 233 -6.81 10.30 -2.52
CA VAL A 233 -5.69 10.35 -3.46
C VAL A 233 -6.18 10.20 -4.89
N ARG A 234 -5.63 11.02 -5.78
CA ARG A 234 -5.95 11.00 -7.20
C ARG A 234 -5.62 9.65 -7.83
N SER A 235 -6.40 9.25 -8.82
CA SER A 235 -6.30 7.92 -9.41
C SER A 235 -4.93 7.62 -10.00
N GLU A 236 -4.29 8.62 -10.60
CA GLU A 236 -2.94 8.57 -11.17
C GLU A 236 -1.84 8.34 -10.13
N ASP A 237 -2.05 8.80 -8.90
CA ASP A 237 -1.06 8.75 -7.81
C ASP A 237 -1.20 7.48 -6.95
N ARG A 238 -2.28 6.72 -7.10
CA ARG A 238 -2.55 5.51 -6.29
C ARG A 238 -1.43 4.48 -6.38
N ARG A 239 -0.87 4.26 -7.57
CA ARG A 239 0.26 3.33 -7.73
C ARG A 239 1.45 3.77 -6.88
N GLN A 240 1.75 5.07 -6.87
CA GLN A 240 2.83 5.62 -6.06
C GLN A 240 2.53 5.48 -4.57
N LEU A 241 1.28 5.76 -4.15
CA LEU A 241 0.83 5.59 -2.77
C LEU A 241 1.08 4.18 -2.23
N PHE A 242 0.59 3.14 -2.90
CA PHE A 242 0.81 1.76 -2.44
C PHE A 242 2.29 1.35 -2.51
N GLY A 243 3.03 1.85 -3.51
CA GLY A 243 4.48 1.66 -3.60
C GLY A 243 5.24 2.30 -2.43
N GLU A 244 4.84 3.48 -1.97
CA GLU A 244 5.43 4.16 -0.82
C GLU A 244 5.10 3.43 0.49
N ILE A 245 3.86 2.95 0.68
CA ILE A 245 3.49 2.10 1.83
C ILE A 245 4.39 0.87 1.87
N HIS A 246 4.58 0.19 0.73
CA HIS A 246 5.47 -0.97 0.64
C HIS A 246 6.94 -0.62 0.90
N ARG A 247 7.44 0.51 0.36
CA ARG A 247 8.82 0.94 0.52
C ARG A 247 9.20 1.18 1.99
N VAL A 248 8.36 1.89 2.74
CA VAL A 248 8.69 2.30 4.11
C VAL A 248 8.60 1.15 5.12
N LEU A 249 7.83 0.11 4.81
CA LEU A 249 7.72 -1.07 5.67
C LEU A 249 9.02 -1.87 5.70
N LYS A 250 9.40 -2.34 6.88
CA LYS A 250 10.45 -3.38 7.05
C LYS A 250 9.99 -4.70 6.41
N PRO A 251 10.91 -5.58 5.99
CA PRO A 251 10.57 -6.96 5.70
C PRO A 251 9.82 -7.60 6.90
N GLY A 252 8.68 -8.22 6.64
CA GLY A 252 7.76 -8.74 7.68
C GLY A 252 6.83 -7.70 8.29
N GLY A 253 7.02 -6.41 8.00
CA GLY A 253 6.12 -5.33 8.39
C GLY A 253 4.76 -5.45 7.70
N ARG A 254 3.77 -4.71 8.20
CA ARG A 254 2.36 -4.84 7.77
C ARG A 254 1.68 -3.51 7.52
N ALA A 255 0.83 -3.43 6.52
CA ALA A 255 -0.15 -2.36 6.34
C ALA A 255 -1.49 -2.81 6.93
N VAL A 256 -2.14 -1.94 7.70
CA VAL A 256 -3.49 -2.15 8.23
C VAL A 256 -4.33 -0.92 7.90
N ILE A 257 -5.16 -1.04 6.87
CA ILE A 257 -5.85 0.09 6.28
C ILE A 257 -7.36 -0.12 6.40
N SER A 258 -8.05 0.83 7.03
CA SER A 258 -9.51 0.93 7.05
C SER A 258 -9.95 1.99 6.04
N ASP A 259 -10.79 1.63 5.06
CA ASP A 259 -11.32 2.60 4.10
C ASP A 259 -12.74 2.20 3.63
N ILE A 260 -13.41 3.12 2.93
CA ILE A 260 -14.68 2.87 2.26
C ILE A 260 -14.44 2.18 0.92
N VAL A 261 -15.13 1.07 0.69
CA VAL A 261 -15.14 0.37 -0.60
C VAL A 261 -16.53 0.35 -1.22
N SER A 262 -16.60 0.27 -2.54
CA SER A 262 -17.83 0.21 -3.31
C SER A 262 -18.12 -1.20 -3.84
N SER A 263 -19.41 -1.51 -4.04
CA SER A 263 -19.83 -2.77 -4.67
C SER A 263 -19.48 -2.86 -6.16
N THR A 264 -19.42 -1.72 -6.84
CA THR A 264 -19.07 -1.58 -8.26
C THR A 264 -18.10 -0.43 -8.47
N ASP A 265 -17.48 -0.35 -9.65
CA ASP A 265 -16.66 0.81 -9.99
C ASP A 265 -17.51 2.09 -9.97
N VAL A 266 -17.02 3.14 -9.31
CA VAL A 266 -17.74 4.42 -9.17
C VAL A 266 -17.71 5.16 -10.51
N PRO A 267 -18.86 5.49 -11.12
CA PRO A 267 -18.90 6.17 -12.42
C PRO A 267 -18.27 7.56 -12.39
N ALA A 268 -17.71 8.00 -13.52
CA ALA A 268 -17.09 9.33 -13.65
C ALA A 268 -18.04 10.48 -13.29
N SER A 269 -19.35 10.32 -13.51
CA SER A 269 -20.38 11.30 -13.12
C SER A 269 -20.46 11.53 -11.61
N LEU A 270 -20.17 10.51 -10.79
CA LEU A 270 -20.07 10.63 -9.33
C LEU A 270 -18.66 11.09 -8.91
N GLN A 271 -17.63 10.74 -9.68
CA GLN A 271 -16.26 11.20 -9.44
C GLN A 271 -16.12 12.72 -9.53
N ASN A 272 -16.89 13.35 -10.43
CA ASN A 272 -16.87 14.79 -10.65
C ASN A 272 -17.77 15.59 -9.68
N LYS A 273 -18.29 14.99 -8.60
CA LYS A 273 -19.05 15.69 -7.55
C LYS A 273 -18.12 15.95 -6.35
N SER A 274 -17.70 17.20 -6.14
CA SER A 274 -16.77 17.59 -5.07
C SER A 274 -17.23 17.17 -3.67
N GLU A 275 -18.53 17.28 -3.39
CA GLU A 275 -19.13 16.90 -2.11
C GLU A 275 -18.96 15.41 -1.81
N LEU A 276 -19.21 14.54 -2.80
CA LEU A 276 -19.07 13.09 -2.65
C LEU A 276 -17.60 12.65 -2.56
N TRP A 277 -16.70 13.35 -3.23
CA TRP A 277 -15.27 13.07 -3.14
C TRP A 277 -14.74 13.35 -1.75
N SER A 278 -15.12 14.49 -1.20
CA SER A 278 -14.69 14.91 0.11
C SER A 278 -15.20 14.01 1.25
N GLY A 279 -16.28 13.26 1.00
CA GLY A 279 -16.79 12.19 1.88
C GLY A 279 -16.24 10.79 1.58
N CYS A 280 -15.15 10.68 0.82
CA CYS A 280 -14.48 9.42 0.46
C CYS A 280 -15.29 8.45 -0.42
N LEU A 281 -16.44 8.86 -0.95
CA LEU A 281 -17.31 8.01 -1.77
C LEU A 281 -16.85 7.98 -3.24
N SER A 282 -16.55 9.15 -3.80
CA SER A 282 -16.22 9.26 -5.23
C SER A 282 -14.91 8.56 -5.59
N GLY A 283 -13.94 8.58 -4.67
CA GLY A 283 -12.66 7.91 -4.85
C GLY A 283 -12.67 6.44 -4.43
N ALA A 284 -13.77 5.91 -3.90
CA ALA A 284 -13.83 4.56 -3.36
C ALA A 284 -13.36 3.51 -4.38
N PHE A 285 -12.45 2.66 -3.95
CA PHE A 285 -12.12 1.46 -4.72
C PHE A 285 -13.30 0.48 -4.70
N ARG A 286 -13.52 -0.21 -5.81
CA ARG A 286 -14.26 -1.46 -5.79
C ARG A 286 -13.52 -2.45 -4.89
N GLU A 287 -14.24 -3.19 -4.06
CA GLU A 287 -13.68 -4.03 -2.99
C GLU A 287 -12.53 -4.94 -3.45
N ASP A 288 -12.70 -5.66 -4.56
CA ASP A 288 -11.66 -6.53 -5.14
C ASP A 288 -10.47 -5.76 -5.71
N ARG A 289 -10.70 -4.58 -6.29
CA ARG A 289 -9.64 -3.69 -6.80
C ARG A 289 -8.79 -3.10 -5.69
N PHE A 290 -9.38 -2.89 -4.52
CA PHE A 290 -8.65 -2.44 -3.34
C PHE A 290 -7.62 -3.49 -2.91
N LEU A 291 -8.03 -4.77 -2.83
CA LEU A 291 -7.13 -5.89 -2.54
C LEU A 291 -6.05 -6.04 -3.63
N ALA A 292 -6.45 -6.00 -4.90
CA ALA A 292 -5.53 -6.10 -6.03
C ALA A 292 -4.47 -4.98 -6.06
N ALA A 293 -4.76 -3.80 -5.49
CA ALA A 293 -3.80 -2.71 -5.41
C ALA A 293 -2.64 -3.00 -4.45
N PHE A 294 -2.90 -3.72 -3.34
CA PHE A 294 -1.85 -4.21 -2.44
C PHE A 294 -1.01 -5.29 -3.14
N GLU A 295 -1.64 -6.27 -3.78
CA GLU A 295 -0.91 -7.31 -4.54
C GLU A 295 -0.01 -6.70 -5.62
N ALA A 296 -0.53 -5.74 -6.39
CA ALA A 296 0.23 -5.04 -7.43
C ALA A 296 1.42 -4.22 -6.90
N ALA A 297 1.39 -3.84 -5.62
CA ALA A 297 2.49 -3.15 -4.95
C ALA A 297 3.51 -4.11 -4.29
N GLY A 298 3.28 -5.42 -4.37
CA GLY A 298 4.18 -6.44 -3.85
C GLY A 298 3.84 -6.96 -2.46
N PHE A 299 2.66 -6.64 -1.94
CA PHE A 299 2.19 -7.22 -0.67
C PHE A 299 1.70 -8.66 -0.87
N GLY A 300 1.83 -9.45 0.20
CA GLY A 300 1.18 -10.75 0.34
C GLY A 300 0.56 -10.90 1.73
N GLY A 301 -0.01 -12.05 2.06
CA GLY A 301 -0.68 -12.28 3.34
C GLY A 301 -1.89 -11.38 3.52
N LEU A 302 -2.62 -11.11 2.44
CA LEU A 302 -3.78 -10.22 2.47
C LEU A 302 -4.93 -10.87 3.26
N GLU A 303 -5.47 -10.12 4.22
CA GLU A 303 -6.60 -10.52 5.04
C GLU A 303 -7.63 -9.41 5.13
N ILE A 304 -8.90 -9.76 4.95
CA ILE A 304 -10.02 -8.89 5.35
C ILE A 304 -10.25 -9.12 6.84
N LEU A 305 -9.90 -8.12 7.65
CA LEU A 305 -10.02 -8.17 9.12
C LEU A 305 -11.43 -7.81 9.57
N GLU A 306 -11.97 -6.73 9.00
CA GLU A 306 -13.31 -6.24 9.29
C GLU A 306 -13.99 -5.84 7.99
N ARG A 307 -15.27 -6.19 7.86
CA ARG A 307 -16.10 -5.80 6.71
C ARG A 307 -17.50 -5.53 7.22
N GLN A 308 -18.00 -4.33 6.99
CA GLN A 308 -19.35 -3.97 7.37
C GLN A 308 -20.36 -4.82 6.56
N SER A 309 -21.30 -5.47 7.27
CA SER A 309 -22.31 -6.32 6.65
C SER A 309 -23.29 -5.49 5.83
N GLU A 310 -23.86 -4.47 6.48
CA GLU A 310 -24.78 -3.51 5.87
C GLU A 310 -24.01 -2.35 5.25
N PRO A 311 -24.46 -1.81 4.10
CA PRO A 311 -23.86 -0.61 3.53
C PRO A 311 -24.07 0.58 4.47
N TRP A 312 -23.02 1.40 4.63
CA TRP A 312 -23.12 2.68 5.31
C TRP A 312 -23.98 3.66 4.49
N GLN A 313 -23.81 3.64 3.16
CA GLN A 313 -24.58 4.46 2.23
C GLN A 313 -24.84 3.71 0.91
N VAL A 314 -25.94 4.07 0.25
CA VAL A 314 -26.26 3.62 -1.11
C VAL A 314 -26.53 4.84 -1.98
N VAL A 315 -25.73 5.01 -3.04
CA VAL A 315 -25.85 6.15 -3.96
C VAL A 315 -26.02 5.62 -5.37
N GLU A 316 -27.13 5.97 -6.03
CA GLU A 316 -27.44 5.51 -7.39
C GLU A 316 -27.36 3.97 -7.56
N GLY A 317 -27.71 3.23 -6.49
CA GLY A 317 -27.66 1.76 -6.44
C GLY A 317 -26.27 1.16 -6.14
N ILE A 318 -25.25 1.99 -5.91
CA ILE A 318 -23.92 1.56 -5.52
C ILE A 318 -23.85 1.53 -4.00
N GLU A 319 -23.48 0.39 -3.43
CA GLU A 319 -23.32 0.20 -1.99
C GLU A 319 -21.91 0.58 -1.56
N PHE A 320 -21.80 1.41 -0.52
CA PHE A 320 -20.55 1.80 0.10
C PHE A 320 -20.48 1.26 1.52
N ARG A 321 -19.37 0.61 1.86
CA ARG A 321 -19.18 -0.07 3.14
C ARG A 321 -17.76 0.11 3.65
N SER A 322 -17.59 0.08 4.97
CA SER A 322 -16.25 0.06 5.58
C SER A 322 -15.60 -1.32 5.45
N LEU A 323 -14.32 -1.34 5.07
CA LEU A 323 -13.48 -2.53 4.97
C LEU A 323 -12.12 -2.23 5.61
N THR A 324 -11.66 -3.13 6.48
CA THR A 324 -10.31 -3.12 7.04
C THR A 324 -9.52 -4.29 6.49
N VAL A 325 -8.39 -3.98 5.85
CA VAL A 325 -7.48 -4.95 5.24
C VAL A 325 -6.15 -4.93 5.97
N ARG A 326 -5.58 -6.10 6.22
CA ARG A 326 -4.16 -6.27 6.56
C ARG A 326 -3.42 -6.88 5.39
N ALA A 327 -2.23 -6.37 5.12
CA ALA A 327 -1.34 -6.88 4.09
C ALA A 327 0.12 -6.83 4.60
N HIS A 328 0.92 -7.83 4.27
CA HIS A 328 2.29 -7.97 4.75
C HIS A 328 3.31 -7.69 3.64
N LYS A 329 4.39 -6.98 3.97
CA LYS A 329 5.58 -6.94 3.14
C LYS A 329 6.33 -8.25 3.34
N LEU A 330 6.08 -9.20 2.45
CA LEU A 330 6.73 -10.50 2.53
C LEU A 330 8.25 -10.34 2.32
N PRO A 331 9.08 -11.14 2.98
CA PRO A 331 10.51 -11.21 2.66
C PRO A 331 10.69 -11.49 1.17
N LEU A 332 11.71 -10.87 0.56
CA LEU A 332 12.03 -11.10 -0.86
C LEU A 332 12.13 -12.60 -1.14
N ASN A 333 11.33 -13.07 -2.11
CA ASN A 333 11.38 -14.44 -2.57
C ASN A 333 12.66 -14.65 -3.40
N CYS A 334 13.74 -15.02 -2.73
CA CYS A 334 15.03 -15.33 -3.35
C CYS A 334 15.08 -16.71 -4.03
N CYS A 335 13.93 -17.38 -4.20
CA CYS A 335 13.88 -18.79 -4.62
C CYS A 335 13.62 -19.01 -6.12
N ALA A 336 13.73 -17.96 -6.95
CA ALA A 336 13.58 -18.09 -8.41
C ALA A 336 14.58 -19.09 -9.03
N ASP A 337 15.79 -19.17 -8.48
CA ASP A 337 16.87 -20.07 -8.91
C ASP A 337 17.28 -21.08 -7.81
N TRP A 338 16.34 -21.45 -6.94
CA TRP A 338 16.63 -22.34 -5.81
C TRP A 338 17.05 -23.74 -6.28
N ASP A 339 18.21 -24.22 -5.79
CA ASP A 339 18.85 -25.48 -6.20
C ASP A 339 18.41 -26.70 -5.37
N GLY A 340 17.49 -26.53 -4.42
CA GLY A 340 17.04 -27.58 -3.51
C GLY A 340 17.81 -27.62 -2.17
N SER A 341 18.79 -26.76 -1.94
CA SER A 341 19.54 -26.68 -0.67
C SER A 341 18.74 -26.04 0.47
N ASN A 342 19.01 -26.38 1.74
CA ASN A 342 18.31 -25.83 2.91
C ASN A 342 16.77 -25.91 2.82
N ALA A 343 16.29 -27.06 2.36
CA ALA A 343 14.88 -27.31 2.13
C ALA A 343 14.13 -27.59 3.45
N THR A 344 12.92 -27.04 3.60
CA THR A 344 12.02 -27.35 4.70
C THR A 344 10.77 -28.04 4.18
N ASP A 345 10.38 -29.15 4.82
CA ASP A 345 9.13 -29.83 4.50
C ASP A 345 7.96 -29.22 5.27
N VAL A 346 6.93 -28.85 4.52
CA VAL A 346 5.71 -28.23 5.01
C VAL A 346 4.50 -29.05 4.59
N VAL A 347 3.54 -29.20 5.50
CA VAL A 347 2.25 -29.85 5.25
C VAL A 347 1.12 -28.86 5.54
N TYR A 348 0.28 -28.59 4.54
CA TYR A 348 -0.92 -27.76 4.73
C TYR A 348 -1.99 -28.52 5.51
N ARG A 349 -2.53 -27.87 6.55
CA ARG A 349 -3.51 -28.45 7.49
C ARG A 349 -4.91 -28.57 6.90
N GLY A 350 -5.33 -27.68 6.01
CA GLY A 350 -6.73 -27.54 5.58
C GLY A 350 -7.41 -26.28 6.12
N PRO A 351 -8.74 -26.13 5.93
CA PRO A 351 -9.73 -27.15 5.55
C PRO A 351 -9.94 -27.31 4.04
N TRP A 352 -9.35 -26.47 3.19
CA TRP A 352 -9.51 -26.60 1.74
C TRP A 352 -8.79 -27.85 1.20
N LYS A 353 -9.20 -28.32 0.01
CA LYS A 353 -8.51 -29.46 -0.65
C LYS A 353 -7.08 -29.08 -1.01
N SER A 354 -6.92 -27.88 -1.52
CA SER A 354 -5.65 -27.23 -1.80
C SER A 354 -5.81 -25.72 -1.65
N VAL A 355 -4.71 -25.03 -1.36
CA VAL A 355 -4.59 -23.57 -1.39
C VAL A 355 -3.41 -23.18 -2.27
N GLN A 356 -3.41 -21.95 -2.77
CA GLN A 356 -2.27 -21.34 -3.44
C GLN A 356 -1.83 -20.14 -2.61
N ASP A 357 -0.53 -19.98 -2.37
CA ASP A 357 0.02 -18.80 -1.72
C ASP A 357 0.25 -17.64 -2.71
N ASP A 358 0.67 -16.47 -2.20
CA ASP A 358 0.93 -15.28 -3.05
C ASP A 358 2.11 -15.47 -4.01
N SER A 359 2.95 -16.48 -3.80
CA SER A 359 4.06 -16.84 -4.68
C SER A 359 3.67 -17.88 -5.74
N GLY A 360 2.42 -18.32 -5.76
CA GLY A 360 1.89 -19.30 -6.70
C GLY A 360 2.12 -20.76 -6.29
N ASN A 361 2.73 -21.03 -5.13
CA ASN A 361 2.93 -22.39 -4.63
C ASN A 361 1.60 -23.01 -4.25
N THR A 362 1.32 -24.23 -4.70
CA THR A 362 0.09 -24.94 -4.39
C THR A 362 0.30 -25.94 -3.28
N PHE A 363 -0.45 -25.81 -2.18
CA PHE A 363 -0.41 -26.71 -1.05
C PHE A 363 -1.66 -27.57 -0.95
N ALA A 364 -1.54 -28.87 -1.25
CA ALA A 364 -2.61 -29.83 -1.06
C ALA A 364 -2.61 -30.37 0.38
N ARG A 365 -3.80 -30.46 0.99
CA ARG A 365 -3.92 -30.85 2.40
C ARG A 365 -3.34 -32.24 2.66
N GLY A 366 -2.47 -32.33 3.67
CA GLY A 366 -1.85 -33.60 4.10
C GLY A 366 -0.72 -34.10 3.19
N GLN A 367 -0.38 -33.38 2.12
CA GLN A 367 0.79 -33.69 1.30
C GLN A 367 2.03 -32.97 1.84
N HIS A 368 3.16 -33.66 1.84
CA HIS A 368 4.46 -33.06 2.12
C HIS A 368 4.93 -32.28 0.90
N ILE A 369 5.25 -31.02 1.11
CA ILE A 369 5.76 -30.12 0.09
C ILE A 369 7.05 -29.51 0.61
N THR A 370 8.10 -29.70 -0.16
CA THR A 370 9.42 -29.15 0.14
C THR A 370 9.50 -27.73 -0.41
N VAL A 371 9.82 -26.78 0.46
CA VAL A 371 9.99 -25.36 0.09
C VAL A 371 11.37 -24.86 0.49
N CYS A 372 11.84 -23.80 -0.16
CA CYS A 372 13.05 -23.10 0.24
C CYS A 372 12.89 -22.44 1.62
N GLN A 373 14.01 -22.13 2.27
CA GLN A 373 14.01 -21.50 3.60
C GLN A 373 13.22 -20.18 3.65
N SER A 374 13.34 -19.31 2.64
CA SER A 374 12.60 -18.03 2.60
C SER A 374 11.08 -18.24 2.59
N THR A 375 10.59 -19.21 1.80
CA THR A 375 9.17 -19.59 1.81
C THR A 375 8.78 -20.21 3.16
N ALA A 376 9.64 -21.04 3.76
CA ALA A 376 9.38 -21.61 5.08
C ALA A 376 9.27 -20.53 6.16
N ASP A 377 10.17 -19.55 6.17
CA ASP A 377 10.17 -18.44 7.13
C ASP A 377 8.92 -17.58 6.99
N MET A 378 8.50 -17.29 5.75
CA MET A 378 7.24 -16.63 5.46
C MET A 378 6.03 -17.43 5.98
N LEU A 379 5.98 -18.74 5.70
CA LEU A 379 4.90 -19.61 6.14
C LEU A 379 4.86 -19.81 7.67
N ARG A 380 5.97 -19.58 8.38
CA ARG A 380 6.05 -19.63 9.86
C ARG A 380 5.52 -18.36 10.51
N GLN A 381 5.33 -17.28 9.76
CA GLN A 381 4.80 -16.02 10.26
C GLN A 381 3.28 -15.93 10.04
N PRO A 382 2.55 -15.15 10.86
CA PRO A 382 1.17 -14.80 10.55
C PRO A 382 1.05 -14.16 9.15
N PRO A 383 -0.03 -14.43 8.40
CA PRO A 383 -1.21 -15.22 8.79
C PRO A 383 -1.12 -16.73 8.49
N TYR A 384 0.04 -17.20 8.00
CA TYR A 384 0.22 -18.57 7.50
C TYR A 384 0.57 -19.59 8.57
N ALA A 385 1.23 -19.15 9.65
CA ALA A 385 1.79 -20.00 10.70
C ALA A 385 0.86 -21.12 11.18
N ASN A 386 -0.42 -20.78 11.41
CA ASN A 386 -1.40 -21.70 11.97
C ASN A 386 -2.02 -22.66 10.94
N GLN A 387 -1.76 -22.46 9.65
CA GLN A 387 -2.28 -23.27 8.54
C GLN A 387 -1.30 -24.34 8.09
N MET A 388 -0.03 -24.24 8.52
CA MET A 388 1.05 -25.11 8.10
C MET A 388 1.55 -26.00 9.27
N LEU A 389 2.11 -27.15 8.92
CA LEU A 389 2.84 -28.06 9.80
C LEU A 389 4.26 -28.16 9.25
N PHE A 390 5.26 -27.98 10.10
CA PHE A 390 6.66 -28.08 9.71
C PHE A 390 7.23 -29.38 10.28
N THR A 391 7.76 -30.25 9.42
CA THR A 391 8.18 -31.61 9.82
C THR A 391 9.68 -31.75 10.05
N SER A 392 10.47 -30.73 9.71
CA SER A 392 11.89 -30.61 10.07
C SER A 392 12.15 -29.31 10.86
N GLU A 393 12.89 -29.43 11.97
CA GLU A 393 13.53 -28.27 12.59
C GLU A 393 14.69 -27.86 11.69
N ALA A 394 14.63 -26.65 11.14
CA ALA A 394 15.79 -26.08 10.47
C ALA A 394 16.91 -25.95 11.51
N ALA A 395 18.07 -26.54 11.22
CA ALA A 395 19.29 -26.21 11.94
C ALA A 395 19.51 -24.70 11.79
N ALA A 396 19.49 -23.99 12.92
CA ALA A 396 19.77 -22.56 12.94
C ALA A 396 21.14 -22.29 12.32
N CYS A 397 21.21 -21.53 11.24
CA CYS A 397 22.46 -21.01 10.70
C CYS A 397 22.25 -19.63 10.09
N CYS A 398 22.73 -18.61 10.80
CA CYS A 398 23.69 -17.61 10.35
C CYS A 398 23.92 -16.59 11.48
N GLU A 399 24.91 -16.84 12.34
CA GLU A 399 25.62 -15.71 12.95
C GLU A 399 26.52 -15.09 11.87
N PRO A 400 26.70 -13.75 11.84
CA PRO A 400 27.62 -13.14 10.90
C PRO A 400 29.03 -13.61 11.24
N SER A 401 29.64 -14.38 10.33
CA SER A 401 31.04 -14.74 10.44
C SER A 401 31.89 -13.47 10.36
N THR A 402 32.47 -13.08 11.49
CA THR A 402 33.59 -12.13 11.54
C THR A 402 34.83 -12.81 10.96
N SER A 403 34.89 -12.97 9.63
CA SER A 403 36.16 -13.15 8.95
C SER A 403 36.65 -11.77 8.52
N ALA A 404 37.43 -11.14 9.39
CA ALA A 404 38.29 -10.03 9.01
C ALA A 404 39.24 -10.52 7.91
N GLY A 405 38.90 -10.24 6.66
CA GLY A 405 39.82 -10.39 5.54
C GLY A 405 40.97 -9.41 5.72
N SER A 406 42.14 -9.92 6.10
CA SER A 406 43.37 -9.14 6.15
C SER A 406 43.69 -8.61 4.76
N PHE A 407 43.60 -7.30 4.57
CA PHE A 407 44.21 -6.61 3.44
C PHE A 407 45.73 -6.83 3.51
N ASN A 408 46.28 -7.62 2.59
CA ASN A 408 47.70 -7.61 2.29
C ASN A 408 47.96 -6.59 1.18
N PRO A 409 48.84 -5.58 1.37
CA PRO A 409 49.19 -4.64 0.31
C PRO A 409 50.00 -5.32 -0.78
N LEU A 410 49.65 -5.06 -2.04
CA LEU A 410 50.42 -5.41 -3.23
C LEU A 410 51.85 -4.83 -3.14
N PRO A 411 52.91 -5.63 -3.36
CA PRO A 411 54.25 -5.08 -3.51
C PRO A 411 54.43 -4.49 -4.91
N LEU A 412 54.81 -3.22 -4.96
CA LEU A 412 55.38 -2.55 -6.12
C LEU A 412 56.62 -3.31 -6.59
N ALA A 413 56.64 -3.76 -7.84
CA ALA A 413 57.84 -4.22 -8.53
C ALA A 413 58.01 -3.45 -9.84
N THR A 414 59.16 -2.78 -9.91
CA THR A 414 59.74 -1.98 -10.98
C THR A 414 60.23 -2.84 -12.16
N GLU A 415 60.05 -2.31 -13.37
CA GLU A 415 60.79 -2.52 -14.64
C GLU A 415 61.45 -3.87 -14.96
N SER A 416 61.02 -4.54 -16.05
CA SER A 416 61.82 -4.78 -17.28
C SER A 416 61.22 -5.89 -18.18
N ASN A 417 61.02 -5.53 -19.46
CA ASN A 417 61.24 -6.30 -20.69
C ASN A 417 61.11 -7.85 -20.71
N CYS A 418 60.22 -8.38 -21.57
CA CYS A 418 60.55 -9.03 -22.86
C CYS A 418 59.60 -10.16 -23.26
N CYS A 419 59.25 -10.15 -24.54
CA CYS A 419 58.46 -11.11 -25.30
C CYS A 419 59.03 -12.55 -25.30
N GLY A 420 58.15 -13.54 -25.42
CA GLY A 420 58.45 -14.95 -25.73
C GLY A 420 57.23 -15.67 -26.35
N PRO A 421 57.42 -16.72 -27.17
CA PRO A 421 56.60 -16.96 -28.36
C PRO A 421 55.45 -17.92 -28.07
N THR A 422 54.26 -17.38 -27.87
CA THR A 422 52.94 -17.99 -28.19
C THR A 422 51.86 -17.01 -27.72
N GLY A 423 51.54 -16.02 -28.56
CA GLY A 423 50.34 -15.19 -28.37
C GLY A 423 49.06 -16.02 -28.54
N CYS A 424 47.85 -15.54 -28.23
CA CYS A 424 47.40 -14.23 -27.77
C CYS A 424 45.97 -14.36 -27.20
N CYS A 425 45.70 -13.53 -26.19
CA CYS A 425 44.43 -12.98 -25.66
C CYS A 425 43.32 -13.94 -25.21
#